data_AF-A0A520JEF1-F1
#
_entry.id   AF-A0A520JEF1-F1
#
_cell.length_a   1.000
_cell.length_b   1.000
_cell.length_c   1.000
_cell.angle_alpha   90.00
_cell.angle_beta   90.00
_cell.angle_gamma   90.00
#
_symmetry.space_group_name_H-M   'P 1'
#
loop_
_entity.id
_entity.type
_entity.pdbx_description
1 polymer ?
#
loop_
_entity_poly.entity_id
_entity_poly.type
_entity_poly.pdbx_seq_one_letter_code
_entity_poly.pdbx_strand_id
1 'polypeptide(L)'
;MRTTKIRHQFYLPDVLSTKLDALAGGSGGSKTAILTDALTAWFERGAAAEVDQHFGPRFDRLAKVQARVEDKIDILSETLAVFIRHQVTLTAHQPPLDAATRQLGNARYEALLDTIARQLKSRRLAMQRTLSGEPG
;
A
#
# COMPACT_ATOMS: atom_id res chain seq x y z
N MET A 1 -27.28 -22.22 -2.89
CA MET A 1 -28.62 -21.60 -3.11
C MET A 1 -29.27 -22.30 -4.30
N ARG A 2 -30.54 -22.69 -4.25
CA ARG A 2 -31.23 -23.27 -5.42
C ARG A 2 -31.36 -22.18 -6.48
N THR A 3 -30.66 -22.32 -7.59
CA THR A 3 -30.75 -21.40 -8.72
C THR A 3 -31.88 -21.86 -9.65
N THR A 4 -32.87 -21.00 -9.88
CA THR A 4 -33.93 -21.22 -10.87
C THR A 4 -33.44 -20.81 -12.26
N LYS A 5 -33.65 -21.68 -13.26
CA LYS A 5 -33.32 -21.37 -14.66
C LYS A 5 -34.40 -20.47 -15.27
N ILE A 6 -34.02 -19.27 -15.71
CA ILE A 6 -34.90 -18.33 -16.42
C ILE A 6 -34.60 -18.43 -17.92
N ARG A 7 -35.62 -18.57 -18.77
CA ARG A 7 -35.46 -18.63 -20.23
C ARG A 7 -35.33 -17.21 -20.77
N HIS A 8 -34.21 -16.94 -21.43
CA HIS A 8 -33.98 -15.72 -22.19
C HIS A 8 -33.97 -16.02 -23.69
N GLN A 9 -34.55 -15.15 -24.51
CA GLN A 9 -34.55 -15.26 -25.97
C GLN A 9 -33.84 -14.04 -26.55
N PHE A 10 -32.78 -14.27 -27.31
CA PHE A 10 -31.96 -13.24 -27.94
C PHE A 10 -31.45 -13.75 -29.28
N TYR A 11 -31.14 -12.81 -30.17
CA TYR A 11 -30.58 -13.10 -31.48
C TYR A 11 -29.05 -13.10 -31.41
N LEU A 12 -28.42 -14.09 -32.02
CA LEU A 12 -26.98 -14.11 -32.26
C LEU A 12 -26.73 -13.85 -33.74
N PRO A 13 -25.74 -13.01 -34.10
CA PRO A 13 -25.23 -12.94 -35.47
C PRO A 13 -24.83 -14.33 -35.97
N ASP A 14 -25.05 -14.60 -37.26
CA ASP A 14 -24.84 -15.92 -37.88
C ASP A 14 -23.45 -16.50 -37.57
N VAL A 15 -22.41 -15.65 -37.65
CA VAL A 15 -21.03 -16.03 -37.36
C VAL A 15 -20.84 -16.51 -35.92
N LEU A 16 -21.55 -15.92 -34.95
CA LEU A 16 -21.48 -16.34 -33.55
C LEU A 16 -22.35 -17.57 -33.29
N SER A 17 -23.48 -17.72 -33.97
CA SER A 17 -24.31 -18.93 -33.87
C SER A 17 -23.53 -20.16 -34.32
N THR A 18 -22.87 -20.09 -35.48
CA THR A 18 -22.04 -21.18 -36.02
C THR A 18 -20.90 -21.56 -35.07
N LYS A 19 -20.26 -20.58 -34.44
CA LYS A 19 -19.20 -20.83 -33.44
C LYS A 19 -19.74 -21.51 -32.18
N LEU A 20 -20.91 -21.09 -31.69
CA LEU A 20 -21.56 -21.69 -30.54
C LEU A 20 -21.99 -23.13 -30.83
N ASP A 21 -22.50 -23.41 -32.03
CA ASP A 21 -22.87 -24.74 -32.49
C ASP A 21 -21.65 -25.67 -32.55
N ALA A 22 -20.54 -25.19 -33.13
CA ALA A 22 -19.29 -25.94 -33.18
C ALA A 22 -18.73 -26.27 -31.77
N LEU A 23 -18.80 -25.30 -30.84
CA LEU A 23 -18.36 -25.49 -29.45
C LEU A 23 -19.21 -26.52 -28.70
N ALA A 24 -20.53 -26.47 -28.89
CA ALA A 24 -21.44 -27.43 -28.28
C ALA A 24 -21.29 -28.85 -28.85
N GLY A 25 -20.89 -28.98 -30.14
CA GLY A 25 -20.70 -30.26 -30.81
C GLY A 25 -19.39 -30.99 -30.46
N GLY A 26 -18.36 -30.28 -30.01
CA GLY A 26 -17.00 -30.85 -29.87
C GLY A 26 -16.65 -31.49 -28.53
N SER A 27 -17.36 -31.15 -27.44
CA SER A 27 -17.23 -31.66 -26.04
C SER A 27 -17.61 -30.59 -24.99
N GLY A 28 -17.90 -29.35 -25.41
CA GLY A 28 -18.05 -28.16 -24.55
C GLY A 28 -19.34 -28.04 -23.73
N GLY A 29 -20.11 -29.12 -23.57
CA GLY A 29 -21.40 -29.08 -22.86
C GLY A 29 -22.52 -28.38 -23.65
N SER A 30 -23.69 -28.22 -23.01
CA SER A 30 -24.85 -27.59 -23.67
C SER A 30 -24.59 -26.12 -24.00
N LYS A 31 -25.24 -25.60 -25.05
CA LYS A 31 -25.20 -24.15 -25.39
C LYS A 31 -25.48 -23.25 -24.18
N THR A 32 -26.40 -23.67 -23.32
CA THR A 32 -26.72 -22.97 -22.07
C THR A 32 -25.54 -22.96 -21.10
N ALA A 33 -24.82 -24.07 -20.96
CA ALA A 33 -23.62 -24.14 -20.10
C ALA A 33 -22.51 -23.22 -20.62
N ILE A 34 -22.22 -23.30 -21.93
CA ILE A 34 -21.21 -22.45 -22.58
C ILE A 34 -21.54 -20.95 -22.39
N LEU A 35 -22.80 -20.57 -22.61
CA LEU A 35 -23.24 -19.19 -22.43
C LEU A 35 -23.22 -18.75 -20.96
N THR A 36 -23.54 -19.66 -20.03
CA THR A 36 -23.48 -19.38 -18.58
C THR A 36 -22.05 -19.11 -18.16
N ASP A 37 -21.10 -19.95 -18.58
CA ASP A 37 -19.68 -19.77 -18.27
C ASP A 37 -19.13 -18.48 -18.91
N ALA A 38 -19.49 -18.22 -20.18
CA ALA A 38 -19.06 -17.01 -20.88
C ALA A 38 -19.59 -15.72 -20.20
N LEU A 39 -20.86 -15.72 -19.78
CA LEU A 39 -21.46 -14.59 -19.06
C LEU A 39 -20.88 -14.42 -17.66
N THR A 40 -20.67 -15.52 -16.93
CA THR A 40 -20.04 -15.50 -15.61
C THR A 40 -18.65 -14.90 -15.71
N ALA A 41 -17.82 -15.41 -16.62
CA ALA A 41 -16.49 -14.88 -16.85
C ALA A 41 -16.51 -13.42 -17.35
N TRP A 42 -17.53 -13.00 -18.10
CA TRP A 42 -17.70 -11.61 -18.52
C TRP A 42 -17.99 -10.68 -17.33
N PHE A 43 -18.92 -11.06 -16.45
CA PHE A 43 -19.23 -10.27 -15.25
C PHE A 43 -18.07 -10.23 -14.25
N GLU A 44 -17.36 -11.35 -14.07
CA GLU A 44 -16.17 -11.42 -13.22
C GLU A 44 -15.04 -10.54 -13.76
N ARG A 45 -14.81 -10.53 -15.09
CA ARG A 45 -13.84 -9.62 -15.71
C ARG A 45 -14.23 -8.15 -15.53
N GLY A 46 -15.52 -7.82 -15.66
CA GLY A 46 -16.02 -6.46 -15.42
C GLY A 46 -15.78 -6.01 -13.99
N ALA A 47 -16.11 -6.86 -13.01
CA ALA A 47 -15.91 -6.59 -11.59
C ALA A 47 -14.42 -6.41 -11.24
N ALA A 48 -13.53 -7.27 -11.77
CA ALA A 48 -12.09 -7.12 -11.58
C ALA A 48 -11.55 -5.82 -12.21
N ALA A 49 -11.98 -5.49 -13.43
CA ALA A 49 -11.58 -4.27 -14.11
C ALA A 49 -12.08 -2.99 -13.41
N GLU A 50 -13.26 -3.03 -12.79
CA GLU A 50 -13.80 -1.92 -12.00
C GLU A 50 -13.01 -1.71 -10.71
N VAL A 51 -12.65 -2.80 -10.02
CA VAL A 51 -11.79 -2.75 -8.83
C VAL A 51 -10.41 -2.19 -9.19
N ASP A 52 -9.77 -2.69 -10.24
CA ASP A 52 -8.45 -2.20 -10.66
C ASP A 52 -8.50 -0.72 -11.08
N GLN A 53 -9.54 -0.28 -11.78
CA GLN A 53 -9.70 1.14 -12.12
C GLN A 53 -9.89 2.01 -10.89
N HIS A 54 -10.62 1.54 -9.88
CA HIS A 54 -10.91 2.32 -8.68
C HIS A 54 -9.74 2.35 -7.69
N PHE A 55 -9.02 1.23 -7.55
CA PHE A 55 -7.99 1.05 -6.53
C PHE A 55 -6.56 1.09 -7.07
N GLY A 56 -6.32 0.71 -8.33
CA GLY A 56 -4.99 0.74 -8.96
C GLY A 56 -4.27 2.08 -8.79
N PRO A 57 -4.87 3.22 -9.17
CA PRO A 57 -4.24 4.54 -9.00
C PRO A 57 -3.94 4.90 -7.53
N ARG A 58 -4.71 4.36 -6.58
CA ARG A 58 -4.48 4.57 -5.14
C ARG A 58 -3.30 3.75 -4.66
N PHE A 59 -3.20 2.49 -5.08
CA PHE A 59 -2.06 1.63 -4.79
C PHE A 59 -0.77 2.17 -5.41
N ASP A 60 -0.81 2.65 -6.65
CA ASP A 60 0.35 3.29 -7.29
C ASP A 60 0.83 4.50 -6.49
N ARG A 61 -0.10 5.29 -5.95
CA ARG A 61 0.23 6.43 -5.08
C ARG A 61 0.85 5.97 -3.76
N LEU A 62 0.31 4.92 -3.14
CA LEU A 62 0.88 4.34 -1.92
C LEU A 62 2.28 3.78 -2.16
N ALA A 63 2.49 3.05 -3.25
CA ALA A 63 3.79 2.53 -3.65
C ALA A 63 4.81 3.67 -3.85
N LYS A 64 4.42 4.78 -4.49
CA LYS A 64 5.28 5.97 -4.62
C LYS A 64 5.62 6.63 -3.28
N VAL A 65 4.64 6.71 -2.37
CA VAL A 65 4.90 7.24 -1.02
C VAL A 65 5.84 6.33 -0.24
N GLN A 66 5.65 5.01 -0.34
CA GLN A 66 6.51 4.01 0.27
C GLN A 66 7.95 4.11 -0.25
N ALA A 67 8.15 4.10 -1.58
CA ALA A 67 9.47 4.25 -2.18
C ALA A 67 10.18 5.53 -1.70
N ARG A 68 9.45 6.65 -1.63
CA ARG A 68 10.01 7.91 -1.11
C ARG A 68 10.37 7.84 0.38
N VAL A 69 9.69 7.01 1.17
CA VAL A 69 10.03 6.78 2.59
C VAL A 69 11.27 5.91 2.69
N GLU A 70 11.36 4.86 1.89
CA GLU A 70 12.54 3.98 1.78
C GLU A 70 13.79 4.81 1.41
N ASP A 71 13.72 5.63 0.36
CA ASP A 71 14.81 6.53 -0.05
C ASP A 71 15.28 7.44 1.09
N LYS A 72 14.34 7.97 1.88
CA LYS A 72 14.68 8.82 3.04
C LYS A 72 15.35 8.03 4.15
N ILE A 73 14.93 6.79 4.39
CA ILE A 73 15.54 5.92 5.40
C ILE A 73 16.97 5.58 4.98
N ASP A 74 17.20 5.30 3.70
CA ASP A 74 18.54 5.01 3.17
C ASP A 74 19.47 6.23 3.33
N ILE A 75 19.02 7.42 2.93
CA ILE A 75 19.78 8.66 3.11
C ILE A 75 20.08 8.93 4.60
N LEU A 76 19.10 8.74 5.49
CA LEU A 76 19.30 8.92 6.93
C LEU A 76 20.30 7.91 7.50
N SER A 77 20.26 6.66 7.02
CA SER A 77 21.18 5.61 7.44
C SER A 77 22.61 5.90 7.03
N GLU A 78 22.82 6.34 5.78
CA GLU A 78 24.14 6.77 5.30
C GLU A 78 24.65 7.99 6.08
N THR A 79 23.79 8.98 6.29
CA THR A 79 24.13 10.18 7.08
C THR A 79 24.49 9.81 8.52
N LEU A 80 23.77 8.87 9.12
CA LEU A 80 24.06 8.37 10.47
C LEU A 80 25.40 7.63 10.51
N ALA A 81 25.71 6.80 9.50
CA ALA A 81 27.00 6.12 9.40
C ALA A 81 28.17 7.12 9.33
N VAL A 82 28.03 8.18 8.53
CA VAL A 82 29.00 9.28 8.45
C VAL A 82 29.11 10.01 9.79
N PHE A 83 28.00 10.33 10.43
CA PHE A 83 27.98 10.98 11.75
C PHE A 83 28.67 10.13 12.81
N ILE A 84 28.36 8.84 12.90
CA ILE A 84 28.99 7.90 13.85
C ILE A 84 30.49 7.84 13.61
N ARG A 85 30.93 7.67 12.35
CA ARG A 85 32.35 7.66 11.99
C ARG A 85 33.04 8.95 12.43
N HIS A 86 32.39 10.09 12.22
CA HIS A 86 32.90 11.38 12.65
C HIS A 86 33.02 11.47 14.18
N GLN A 87 31.99 11.09 14.94
CA GLN A 87 32.02 11.09 16.40
C GLN A 87 33.13 10.19 16.96
N VAL A 88 33.24 8.96 16.46
CA VAL A 88 34.29 8.02 16.89
C VAL A 88 35.68 8.59 16.60
N THR A 89 35.88 9.17 15.41
CA THR A 89 37.14 9.83 15.03
C THR A 89 37.49 10.97 15.99
N LEU A 90 36.52 11.82 16.33
CA LEU A 90 36.72 12.92 17.26
C LEU A 90 37.09 12.42 18.67
N THR A 91 36.47 11.33 19.13
CA THR A 91 36.70 10.80 20.47
C THR A 91 37.88 9.83 20.58
N ALA A 92 38.54 9.46 19.47
CA ALA A 92 39.51 8.36 19.42
C ALA A 92 40.69 8.50 20.40
N HIS A 93 41.08 9.73 20.73
CA HIS A 93 42.19 10.03 21.65
C HIS A 93 41.72 10.67 22.97
N GLN A 94 40.40 10.74 23.19
CA GLN A 94 39.82 11.36 24.38
C GLN A 94 39.97 10.42 25.59
N PRO A 95 40.37 10.91 26.78
CA PRO A 95 40.33 10.08 27.99
C PRO A 95 38.89 9.65 28.32
N PRO A 96 38.71 8.54 29.06
CA PRO A 96 37.40 8.14 29.55
C PRO A 96 36.70 9.26 30.32
N LEU A 97 35.40 9.42 30.09
CA LEU A 97 34.60 10.44 30.78
C LEU A 97 34.51 10.14 32.28
N ASP A 98 34.71 11.16 33.11
CA ASP A 98 34.50 11.08 34.54
C ASP A 98 33.01 10.93 34.89
N ALA A 99 32.70 10.67 36.16
CA ALA A 99 31.32 10.45 36.60
C ALA A 99 30.45 11.71 36.39
N ALA A 100 31.00 12.89 36.68
CA ALA A 100 30.27 14.16 36.55
C ALA A 100 29.92 14.47 35.08
N THR A 101 30.85 14.28 34.15
CA THR A 101 30.61 14.52 32.73
C THR A 101 29.61 13.52 32.15
N ARG A 102 29.68 12.24 32.56
CA ARG A 102 28.66 11.23 32.17
C ARG A 102 27.26 11.60 32.64
N GLN A 103 27.13 12.02 33.90
CA GLN A 103 25.86 12.44 34.46
C GLN A 103 25.28 13.66 33.71
N LEU A 104 26.12 14.67 33.43
CA LEU A 104 25.70 15.83 32.64
C LEU A 104 25.27 15.44 31.21
N GLY A 105 26.00 14.51 30.58
CA GLY A 105 25.63 13.98 29.26
C GLY A 105 24.26 13.32 29.25
N ASN A 106 23.99 12.46 30.24
CA ASN A 106 22.69 11.80 30.39
C ASN A 106 21.56 12.80 30.60
N ALA A 107 21.74 13.79 31.49
CA ALA A 107 20.74 14.82 31.74
C ALA A 107 20.42 15.65 30.47
N ARG A 108 21.43 15.97 29.66
CA ARG A 108 21.23 16.66 28.37
C ARG A 108 20.49 15.79 27.36
N TYR A 109 20.79 14.49 27.33
CA TYR A 109 20.10 13.54 26.45
C TYR A 109 18.62 13.37 26.82
N GLU A 110 18.32 13.26 28.12
CA GLU A 110 16.93 13.21 28.61
C GLU A 110 16.15 14.47 28.23
N ALA A 111 16.73 15.66 28.43
CA ALA A 111 16.10 16.93 28.04
C ALA A 111 15.83 17.03 26.52
N LEU A 112 16.71 16.44 25.70
CA LEU A 112 16.50 16.32 24.26
C LEU A 112 15.31 15.39 23.96
N LEU A 113 15.26 14.21 24.57
CA LEU A 113 14.17 13.25 24.39
C LEU A 113 12.82 13.85 24.76
N ASP A 114 12.75 14.58 25.87
CA ASP A 114 11.56 15.30 26.31
C ASP A 114 11.08 16.33 25.27
N THR A 115 12.03 17.05 24.67
CA THR A 115 11.73 18.02 23.62
C THR A 115 11.17 17.34 22.36
N ILE A 116 11.78 16.23 21.94
CA ILE A 116 11.30 15.44 20.80
C ILE A 116 9.91 14.86 21.08
N ALA A 117 9.68 14.29 22.27
CA ALA A 117 8.39 13.73 22.66
C ALA A 117 7.27 14.77 22.61
N ARG A 118 7.52 15.99 23.11
CA ARG A 118 6.58 17.12 22.99
C ARG A 118 6.28 17.46 21.54
N GLN A 119 7.30 17.56 20.68
CA GLN A 119 7.11 17.87 19.27
C GLN A 119 6.31 16.78 18.53
N LEU A 120 6.58 15.51 18.79
CA LEU A 120 5.85 14.39 18.20
C LEU A 120 4.37 14.41 18.61
N LYS A 121 4.09 14.67 19.90
CA LYS A 121 2.72 14.83 20.39
C LYS A 121 2.00 15.98 19.68
N SER A 122 2.64 17.15 19.55
CA SER A 122 2.06 18.29 18.84
C SER A 122 1.77 17.99 17.37
N ARG A 123 2.69 17.31 16.66
CA ARG A 123 2.46 16.89 15.26
C ARG A 123 1.30 15.91 15.13
N ARG A 124 1.21 14.93 16.04
CA ARG A 124 0.09 13.97 16.05
C ARG A 124 -1.25 14.66 16.27
N LEU A 125 -1.31 15.62 17.20
CA LEU A 125 -2.51 16.41 17.46
C LEU A 125 -2.89 17.27 16.24
N ALA A 126 -1.92 17.89 15.57
CA ALA A 126 -2.16 18.64 14.34
C ALA A 126 -2.74 17.76 13.23
N MET A 127 -2.19 16.56 13.02
CA MET A 127 -2.74 15.59 12.06
C MET A 127 -4.16 15.15 12.43
N GLN A 128 -4.44 14.91 13.71
CA GLN A 128 -5.79 14.55 14.16
C GLN A 128 -6.79 15.66 13.88
N ARG A 129 -6.43 16.94 14.13
CA ARG A 129 -7.30 18.09 13.80
C ARG A 129 -7.60 18.18 12.31
N THR A 130 -6.59 18.00 11.45
CA THR A 130 -6.81 17.99 9.99
C THR A 130 -7.69 16.84 9.52
N LEU A 131 -7.66 15.70 10.20
CA LEU A 131 -8.49 14.53 9.89
C LEU A 131 -9.92 14.65 10.44
N SER A 132 -10.11 15.41 11.52
CA SER A 132 -11.41 15.65 12.16
C SER A 132 -12.22 16.78 11.50
N GLY A 133 -11.68 17.50 10.52
CA GLY A 133 -12.42 18.49 9.73
C GLY A 133 -12.74 19.81 10.44
N GLU A 134 -12.15 20.06 11.61
CA GLU A 134 -12.32 21.32 12.35
C GLU A 134 -11.42 22.41 11.74
N PRO A 135 -11.97 23.52 11.23
CA PRO A 135 -11.17 24.64 10.75
C PRO A 135 -10.54 25.39 11.94
N GLY A 136 -9.30 25.84 11.75
CA GLY A 136 -8.56 26.66 12.71
C GLY A 136 -8.97 28.13 12.68
#